data_AF-A0A5C5TUV0-F1
#
_entry.id   AF-A0A5C5TUV0-F1
#
_cell.length_a   1.000
_cell.length_b   1.000
_cell.length_c   1.000
_cell.angle_alpha   90.00
_cell.angle_beta   90.00
_cell.angle_gamma   90.00
#
_symmetry.space_group_name_H-M   'P 1'
#
loop_
_entity.id
_entity.type
_entity.pdbx_description
1 polymer ?
#
loop_
_entity_poly.entity_id
_entity_poly.type
_entity_poly.pdbx_seq_one_letter_code
_entity_poly.pdbx_strand_id
1 'polypeptide(L)'
;MTVSPRAPDPDDDALGDALPRPPPLEDIATTGVWIVQWRDGRGPQPGTALHRWLEDRHPGWARLVDCRGRTDVVSAIKAASWFARDARASPILHLDADCDPDGLAGPERDGGRGRAGWDALAPHLARLNLATRGNLLLVCAAGDGVAARLAAATGDRSPCVAVIAPASARPPPPAPWLIATRRLYRSWRQGQPGLAEASAPLAPVAMQAQSMPEQLHARLRSALLAATGPGRRAAPGGPAALMAALGADADPDLPWAAVPRRLQRYWRALFMADLHPGNLRRFDIDLKSAAWRILQARGLA
;
A
#
# COMPACT_ATOMS: atom_id res chain seq x y z
N MET A 1 15.63 -2.05 -26.46
CA MET A 1 15.72 -3.51 -26.28
C MET A 1 14.63 -3.92 -25.31
N THR A 2 13.60 -4.60 -25.81
CA THR A 2 12.48 -5.12 -25.03
C THR A 2 12.95 -6.35 -24.26
N VAL A 3 13.03 -6.23 -22.93
CA VAL A 3 13.27 -7.37 -22.04
C VAL A 3 11.94 -8.12 -21.94
N SER A 4 11.83 -9.27 -22.63
CA SER A 4 10.70 -10.18 -22.41
C SER A 4 10.69 -10.63 -20.94
N PRO A 5 9.53 -10.63 -20.26
CA PRO A 5 9.41 -11.30 -18.98
C PRO A 5 9.69 -12.79 -19.20
N ARG A 6 10.75 -13.29 -18.55
CA ARG A 6 11.28 -14.63 -18.76
C ARG A 6 10.43 -15.63 -17.97
N ALA A 7 10.20 -16.81 -18.55
CA ALA A 7 9.46 -17.89 -17.91
C ALA A 7 10.07 -18.26 -16.54
N PRO A 8 9.25 -18.52 -15.52
CA PRO A 8 9.73 -18.88 -14.18
C PRO A 8 10.46 -20.23 -14.19
N ASP A 9 11.47 -20.36 -13.32
CA ASP A 9 12.23 -21.60 -13.13
C ASP A 9 11.45 -22.51 -12.15
N PRO A 10 11.13 -23.76 -12.52
CA PRO A 10 10.32 -24.65 -11.68
C PRO A 10 10.92 -24.90 -10.29
N ASP A 11 12.26 -24.83 -10.14
CA ASP A 11 12.92 -24.96 -8.83
C ASP A 11 12.72 -23.71 -7.94
N ASP A 12 12.65 -22.52 -8.55
CA ASP A 12 12.38 -21.25 -7.86
C ASP A 12 10.91 -21.15 -7.46
N ASP A 13 10.00 -21.68 -8.28
CA ASP A 13 8.58 -21.77 -7.97
C ASP A 13 8.33 -22.71 -6.79
N ALA A 14 8.94 -23.89 -6.78
CA ALA A 14 8.83 -24.85 -5.67
C ALA A 14 9.38 -24.28 -4.35
N LEU A 15 10.53 -23.61 -4.39
CA LEU A 15 11.11 -22.94 -3.21
C LEU A 15 10.27 -21.74 -2.75
N GLY A 16 9.74 -20.97 -3.69
CA GLY A 16 8.93 -19.80 -3.41
C GLY A 16 7.54 -20.13 -2.87
N ASP A 17 6.95 -21.25 -3.28
CA ASP A 17 5.64 -21.71 -2.82
C ASP A 17 5.70 -22.33 -1.41
N ALA A 18 6.89 -22.74 -0.97
CA ALA A 18 7.15 -23.18 0.40
C ALA A 18 7.25 -22.02 1.42
N LEU A 19 7.26 -20.75 0.97
CA LEU A 19 7.28 -19.59 1.87
C LEU A 19 5.89 -19.38 2.53
N PRO A 20 5.84 -19.11 3.85
CA PRO A 20 4.59 -18.85 4.53
C PRO A 20 3.97 -17.57 3.98
N ARG A 21 2.75 -17.67 3.46
CA ARG A 21 1.99 -16.51 3.00
C ARG A 21 1.54 -15.69 4.22
N PRO A 22 1.44 -14.35 4.07
CA PRO A 22 0.82 -13.53 5.11
C PRO A 22 -0.61 -14.01 5.38
N PRO A 23 -1.09 -13.92 6.62
CA PRO A 23 -2.49 -14.19 6.91
C PRO A 23 -3.39 -13.26 6.07
N PRO A 24 -4.64 -13.68 5.80
CA PRO A 24 -5.62 -12.80 5.17
C PRO A 24 -5.79 -11.53 6.02
N LEU A 25 -6.16 -10.43 5.38
CA LEU A 25 -6.44 -9.18 6.09
C LEU A 25 -7.55 -9.41 7.13
N GLU A 26 -7.17 -9.37 8.41
CA GLU A 26 -8.10 -9.35 9.53
C GLU A 26 -8.80 -7.98 9.65
N ASP A 27 -9.81 -7.90 10.52
CA ASP A 27 -10.60 -6.70 10.75
C ASP A 27 -9.73 -5.45 10.91
N ILE A 28 -9.96 -4.49 10.02
CA ILE A 28 -9.25 -3.21 10.02
C ILE A 28 -10.11 -2.23 10.81
N ALA A 29 -9.59 -1.79 11.95
CA ALA A 29 -10.27 -0.79 12.76
C ALA A 29 -10.23 0.57 12.04
N THR A 30 -11.40 1.10 11.67
CA THR A 30 -11.53 2.42 11.09
C THR A 30 -12.51 3.28 11.88
N THR A 31 -12.22 4.59 11.97
CA THR A 31 -13.02 5.53 12.78
C THR A 31 -13.71 6.61 11.96
N GLY A 32 -13.37 6.74 10.67
CA GLY A 32 -13.85 7.83 9.81
C GLY A 32 -13.19 7.82 8.44
N VAL A 33 -13.45 8.86 7.65
CA VAL A 33 -12.88 9.05 6.32
C VAL A 33 -12.17 10.41 6.25
N TRP A 34 -10.92 10.40 5.80
CA TRP A 34 -10.17 11.60 5.49
C TRP A 34 -10.07 11.74 3.97
N ILE A 35 -10.81 12.69 3.41
CA ILE A 35 -10.91 12.92 1.96
C ILE A 35 -9.92 14.01 1.56
N VAL A 36 -8.98 13.65 0.71
CA VAL A 36 -8.08 14.58 0.02
C VAL A 36 -8.58 14.71 -1.41
N GLN A 37 -9.19 15.85 -1.74
CA GLN A 37 -9.63 16.15 -3.09
C GLN A 37 -8.56 17.00 -3.77
N TRP A 38 -8.09 16.56 -4.94
CA TRP A 38 -7.17 17.34 -5.77
C TRP A 38 -7.65 17.29 -7.23
N ARG A 39 -8.57 18.20 -7.55
CA ARG A 39 -9.24 18.30 -8.86
C ARG A 39 -9.38 19.74 -9.31
N ASP A 40 -9.58 19.93 -10.61
CA ASP A 40 -9.90 21.23 -11.18
C ASP A 40 -11.24 21.74 -10.63
N GLY A 41 -11.24 22.95 -10.06
CA GLY A 41 -12.42 23.55 -9.42
C GLY A 41 -13.61 23.86 -10.36
N ARG A 42 -13.46 23.65 -11.67
CA ARG A 42 -14.50 23.87 -12.68
C ARG A 42 -15.25 22.59 -13.08
N GLY A 43 -14.80 21.42 -12.61
CA GLY A 43 -15.38 20.12 -12.94
C GLY A 43 -16.18 19.49 -11.80
N PRO A 44 -16.67 18.25 -12.01
CA PRO A 44 -17.26 17.46 -10.94
C PRO A 44 -16.29 17.31 -9.75
N GLN A 45 -16.84 17.39 -8.54
CA GLN A 45 -16.10 17.26 -7.27
C GLN A 45 -16.65 16.07 -6.43
N PRO A 46 -16.32 14.82 -6.81
CA PRO A 46 -16.78 13.63 -6.09
C PRO A 46 -16.44 13.65 -4.61
N GLY A 47 -15.22 14.07 -4.23
CA GLY A 47 -14.79 14.15 -2.83
C GLY A 47 -15.69 15.07 -2.00
N THR A 48 -16.04 16.23 -2.54
CA THR A 48 -16.95 17.19 -1.91
C THR A 48 -18.37 16.63 -1.80
N ALA A 49 -18.88 16.03 -2.87
CA ALA A 49 -20.22 15.43 -2.90
C ALA A 49 -20.33 14.18 -2.01
N LEU A 50 -19.21 13.46 -1.82
CA LEU A 50 -19.08 12.34 -0.92
C LEU A 50 -19.05 12.83 0.53
N HIS A 51 -18.22 13.82 0.84
CA HIS A 51 -18.14 14.44 2.17
C HIS A 51 -19.52 14.90 2.64
N ARG A 52 -20.24 15.68 1.84
CA ARG A 52 -21.61 16.12 2.17
C ARG A 52 -22.53 14.95 2.47
N TRP A 53 -22.53 13.94 1.59
CA TRP A 53 -23.37 12.76 1.77
C TRP A 53 -23.06 11.98 3.06
N LEU A 54 -21.79 11.93 3.46
CA LEU A 54 -21.34 11.31 4.70
C LEU A 54 -21.75 12.12 5.93
N GLU A 55 -21.50 13.43 5.93
CA GLU A 55 -21.84 14.31 7.05
C GLU A 55 -23.36 14.43 7.26
N ASP A 56 -24.16 14.46 6.19
CA ASP A 56 -25.63 14.48 6.27
C ASP A 56 -26.19 13.26 7.02
N ARG A 57 -25.49 12.13 6.96
CA ARG A 57 -25.91 10.87 7.60
C ARG A 57 -25.24 10.66 8.94
N HIS A 58 -23.97 11.04 9.03
CA HIS A 58 -23.07 10.73 10.13
C HIS A 58 -22.15 11.93 10.40
N PRO A 59 -22.66 12.96 11.10
CA PRO A 59 -21.89 14.15 11.41
C PRO A 59 -20.57 13.81 12.12
N GLY A 60 -19.48 14.41 11.67
CA GLY A 60 -18.12 14.25 12.19
C GLY A 60 -17.39 13.00 11.74
N TRP A 61 -17.99 12.16 10.89
CA TRP A 61 -17.35 10.94 10.40
C TRP A 61 -16.39 11.18 9.23
N ALA A 62 -16.61 12.26 8.46
CA ALA A 62 -15.79 12.63 7.34
C ALA A 62 -15.08 13.97 7.57
N ARG A 63 -13.88 14.08 6.99
CA ARG A 63 -13.16 15.35 6.86
C ARG A 63 -12.75 15.52 5.41
N LEU A 64 -12.84 16.74 4.90
CA LEU A 64 -12.47 17.08 3.53
C LEU A 64 -11.35 18.13 3.54
N VAL A 65 -10.32 17.89 2.75
CA VAL A 65 -9.29 18.87 2.39
C VAL A 65 -9.29 19.04 0.88
N ASP A 66 -9.67 20.22 0.41
CA ASP A 66 -9.62 20.58 -1.00
C ASP A 66 -8.26 21.20 -1.34
N CYS A 67 -7.50 20.52 -2.20
CA CYS A 67 -6.10 20.82 -2.52
C CYS A 67 -6.00 21.57 -3.84
N ARG A 68 -5.16 22.61 -3.90
CA ARG A 68 -4.93 23.41 -5.11
C ARG A 68 -3.58 23.15 -5.77
N GLY A 69 -2.78 22.25 -5.21
CA GLY A 69 -1.44 21.91 -5.68
C GLY A 69 -0.88 20.70 -4.96
N ARG A 70 0.22 20.16 -5.46
CA ARG A 70 0.88 18.98 -4.87
C ARG A 70 1.28 19.18 -3.40
N THR A 71 1.72 20.38 -3.06
CA THR A 71 2.13 20.71 -1.68
C THR A 71 0.96 20.63 -0.70
N ASP A 72 -0.26 20.96 -1.16
CA ASP A 72 -1.48 20.85 -0.37
C ASP A 72 -1.83 19.37 -0.11
N VAL A 73 -1.67 18.50 -1.11
CA VAL A 73 -1.89 17.05 -0.97
C VAL A 73 -0.97 16.46 0.11
N VAL A 74 0.32 16.77 0.04
CA VAL A 74 1.29 16.31 1.05
C VAL A 74 0.95 16.86 2.43
N SER A 75 0.53 18.13 2.51
CA SER A 75 0.14 18.77 3.76
C SER A 75 -1.14 18.16 4.34
N ALA A 76 -2.10 17.77 3.50
CA ALA A 76 -3.33 17.10 3.89
C ALA A 76 -3.05 15.72 4.51
N ILE A 77 -2.15 14.93 3.91
CA ILE A 77 -1.73 13.62 4.45
C ILE A 77 -0.99 13.79 5.79
N LYS A 78 -0.14 14.81 5.90
CA LYS A 78 0.53 15.14 7.17
C LYS A 78 -0.49 15.54 8.23
N ALA A 79 -1.47 16.38 7.89
CA ALA A 79 -2.54 16.77 8.80
C ALA A 79 -3.39 15.57 9.26
N ALA A 80 -3.69 14.63 8.37
CA ALA A 80 -4.33 13.36 8.71
C ALA A 80 -3.51 12.56 9.74
N SER A 81 -2.18 12.61 9.64
CA SER A 81 -1.28 11.89 10.56
C SER A 81 -1.34 12.49 11.97
N TRP A 82 -1.30 13.82 12.08
CA TRP A 82 -1.48 14.52 13.35
C TRP A 82 -2.85 14.21 13.96
N PHE A 83 -3.90 14.29 13.16
CA PHE A 83 -5.26 13.97 13.60
C PHE A 83 -5.39 12.52 14.09
N ALA A 84 -4.90 11.54 13.31
CA ALA A 84 -4.93 10.12 13.68
C ALA A 84 -4.24 9.87 15.02
N ARG A 85 -3.09 10.49 15.24
CA ARG A 85 -2.34 10.34 16.48
C ARG A 85 -3.05 11.00 17.67
N ASP A 86 -3.45 12.25 17.54
CA ASP A 86 -3.98 13.05 18.65
C ASP A 86 -5.38 12.59 19.06
N ALA A 87 -6.23 12.25 18.08
CA ALA A 87 -7.58 11.75 18.33
C ALA A 87 -7.63 10.22 18.55
N ARG A 88 -6.48 9.52 18.47
CA ARG A 88 -6.39 8.05 18.44
C ARG A 88 -7.34 7.43 17.39
N ALA A 89 -7.40 8.07 16.23
CA ALA A 89 -8.27 7.73 15.13
C ALA A 89 -7.54 6.90 14.07
N SER A 90 -8.28 6.06 13.37
CA SER A 90 -7.81 5.28 12.21
C SER A 90 -8.66 5.65 11.00
N PRO A 91 -8.45 6.83 10.38
CA PRO A 91 -9.22 7.21 9.20
C PRO A 91 -8.86 6.35 7.99
N ILE A 92 -9.86 6.08 7.14
CA ILE A 92 -9.63 5.68 5.76
C ILE A 92 -9.16 6.91 4.99
N LEU A 93 -8.01 6.85 4.32
CA LEU A 93 -7.55 7.93 3.46
C LEU A 93 -8.17 7.77 2.07
N HIS A 94 -9.07 8.66 1.70
CA HIS A 94 -9.69 8.73 0.38
C HIS A 94 -9.00 9.78 -0.47
N LEU A 95 -8.40 9.37 -1.58
CA LEU A 95 -7.74 10.23 -2.55
C LEU A 95 -8.66 10.42 -3.76
N ASP A 96 -9.29 11.60 -3.83
CA ASP A 96 -10.07 12.00 -4.99
C ASP A 96 -9.24 12.90 -5.91
N ALA A 97 -8.46 12.26 -6.79
CA ALA A 97 -7.60 12.89 -7.78
C ALA A 97 -7.54 12.02 -9.05
N ASP A 98 -6.91 12.53 -10.12
CA ASP A 98 -6.47 11.65 -11.20
C ASP A 98 -5.34 10.77 -10.65
N CYS A 99 -5.41 9.46 -10.91
CA CYS A 99 -4.58 8.45 -10.25
C CYS A 99 -4.10 7.42 -11.27
N ASP A 100 -2.84 7.03 -11.19
CA ASP A 100 -2.20 6.03 -12.05
C ASP A 100 -1.05 5.31 -11.30
N PRO A 101 -0.34 4.34 -11.91
CA PRO A 101 0.80 3.66 -11.28
C PRO A 101 1.97 4.56 -10.91
N ASP A 102 2.06 5.78 -11.46
CA ASP A 102 3.16 6.72 -11.21
C ASP A 102 2.83 7.69 -10.08
N GLY A 103 1.55 7.95 -9.80
CA GLY A 103 1.14 8.78 -8.68
C GLY A 103 -0.25 9.39 -8.81
N LEU A 104 -0.40 10.53 -8.16
CA LEU A 104 -1.57 11.40 -8.26
C LEU A 104 -1.26 12.58 -9.17
N ALA A 105 -2.26 13.03 -9.92
CA ALA A 105 -2.19 14.24 -10.73
C ALA A 105 -3.38 15.16 -10.45
N GLY A 106 -3.15 16.45 -10.59
CA GLY A 106 -4.15 17.49 -10.38
C GLY A 106 -3.62 18.88 -10.76
N PRO A 107 -4.38 19.95 -10.50
CA PRO A 107 -3.95 21.31 -10.80
C PRO A 107 -2.79 21.77 -9.91
N GLU A 108 -1.99 22.73 -10.41
CA GLU A 108 -1.09 23.53 -9.57
C GLU A 108 -1.59 24.96 -9.40
N ARG A 109 -1.16 25.61 -8.30
CA ARG A 109 -1.60 26.97 -7.93
C ARG A 109 -1.24 28.03 -8.97
N ASP A 110 -0.09 27.87 -9.60
CA ASP A 110 0.44 28.82 -10.59
C ASP A 110 -0.09 28.54 -12.01
N GLY A 111 -1.04 27.60 -12.14
CA GLY A 111 -1.52 27.08 -13.40
C GLY A 111 -0.78 25.82 -13.84
N GLY A 112 -1.40 25.05 -14.73
CA GLY A 112 -0.87 23.78 -15.24
C GLY A 112 -1.23 22.56 -14.39
N ARG A 113 -0.57 21.44 -14.69
CA ARG A 113 -0.78 20.15 -14.00
C ARG A 113 0.43 19.74 -13.18
N GLY A 114 0.16 19.34 -11.94
CA GLY A 114 1.12 18.79 -11.00
C GLY A 114 1.05 17.27 -10.91
N ARG A 115 2.12 16.68 -10.40
CA ARG A 115 2.19 15.24 -10.11
C ARG A 115 2.84 14.98 -8.75
N ALA A 116 2.16 14.21 -7.92
CA ALA A 116 2.65 13.68 -6.66
C ALA A 116 2.95 12.18 -6.83
N GLY A 117 4.22 11.84 -7.03
CA GLY A 117 4.62 10.45 -7.27
C GLY A 117 4.46 9.57 -6.02
N TRP A 118 4.13 8.29 -6.21
CA TRP A 118 3.98 7.35 -5.09
C TRP A 118 5.24 7.23 -4.24
N ASP A 119 6.42 7.30 -4.84
CA ASP A 119 7.70 7.25 -4.13
C ASP A 119 7.86 8.45 -3.16
N ALA A 120 7.36 9.62 -3.54
CA ALA A 120 7.36 10.81 -2.70
C ALA A 120 6.26 10.78 -1.63
N LEU A 121 5.13 10.11 -1.92
CA LEU A 121 4.01 9.98 -0.99
C LEU A 121 4.21 8.86 0.05
N ALA A 122 4.91 7.78 -0.30
CA ALA A 122 5.07 6.60 0.53
C ALA A 122 5.62 6.91 1.95
N PRO A 123 6.64 7.78 2.13
CA PRO A 123 7.09 8.15 3.48
C PRO A 123 6.04 8.88 4.31
N HIS A 124 5.15 9.65 3.68
CA HIS A 124 4.06 10.34 4.35
C HIS A 124 2.91 9.39 4.70
N LEU A 125 2.59 8.46 3.80
CA LEU A 125 1.62 7.39 4.04
C LEU A 125 2.09 6.45 5.15
N ALA A 126 3.37 6.10 5.18
CA ALA A 126 3.96 5.28 6.24
C ALA A 126 3.85 5.94 7.63
N ARG A 127 4.06 7.26 7.71
CA ARG A 127 3.85 8.03 8.95
C ARG A 127 2.38 8.07 9.37
N LEU A 128 1.46 8.19 8.41
CA LEU A 128 0.03 8.09 8.68
C LEU A 128 -0.34 6.69 9.17
N ASN A 129 0.15 5.64 8.52
CA ASN A 129 -0.11 4.26 8.93
C ASN A 129 0.45 3.94 10.31
N LEU A 130 1.58 4.54 10.67
CA LEU A 130 2.10 4.50 12.03
C LEU A 130 1.13 5.16 13.02
N ALA A 131 0.60 6.34 12.69
CA ALA A 131 -0.37 7.03 13.53
C ALA A 131 -1.69 6.23 13.72
N THR A 132 -2.09 5.45 12.71
CA THR A 132 -3.26 4.53 12.78
C THR A 132 -2.94 3.16 13.37
N ARG A 133 -1.69 2.93 13.83
CA ARG A 133 -1.21 1.65 14.39
C ARG A 133 -1.30 0.47 13.42
N GLY A 134 -1.09 0.71 12.13
CA GLY A 134 -1.17 -0.32 11.10
C GLY A 134 -2.60 -0.62 10.65
N ASN A 135 -3.46 0.40 10.60
CA ASN A 135 -4.84 0.26 10.14
C ASN A 135 -5.18 1.17 8.95
N LEU A 136 -4.18 1.79 8.31
CA LEU A 136 -4.47 2.72 7.23
C LEU A 136 -4.94 1.99 5.98
N LEU A 137 -6.17 2.31 5.56
CA LEU A 137 -6.70 1.96 4.25
C LEU A 137 -6.58 3.15 3.30
N LEU A 138 -6.14 2.86 2.08
CA LEU A 138 -6.11 3.82 0.99
C LEU A 138 -7.27 3.54 0.04
N VAL A 139 -8.06 4.55 -0.30
CA VAL A 139 -9.08 4.48 -1.35
C VAL A 139 -8.71 5.45 -2.47
N CYS A 140 -8.60 4.99 -3.71
CA CYS A 140 -8.26 5.84 -4.86
C CYS A 140 -9.01 5.43 -6.12
N ALA A 141 -9.13 6.38 -7.06
CA ALA A 141 -9.98 6.20 -8.25
C ALA A 141 -9.39 5.25 -9.31
N ALA A 142 -8.12 4.89 -9.25
CA ALA A 142 -7.50 3.88 -10.11
C ALA A 142 -6.58 3.00 -9.27
N GLY A 143 -6.55 1.71 -9.56
CA GLY A 143 -5.92 0.71 -8.69
C GLY A 143 -4.83 -0.11 -9.35
N ASP A 144 -4.81 -0.19 -10.69
CA ASP A 144 -3.79 -0.99 -11.38
C ASP A 144 -2.39 -0.43 -11.08
N GLY A 145 -1.47 -1.30 -10.70
CA GLY A 145 -0.09 -0.97 -10.34
C GLY A 145 0.12 -0.15 -9.05
N VAL A 146 -0.91 0.43 -8.42
CA VAL A 146 -0.74 1.33 -7.26
C VAL A 146 -0.15 0.62 -6.05
N ALA A 147 -0.72 -0.52 -5.63
CA ALA A 147 -0.22 -1.23 -4.46
C ALA A 147 1.20 -1.78 -4.70
N ALA A 148 1.48 -2.26 -5.91
CA ALA A 148 2.82 -2.71 -6.30
C ALA A 148 3.84 -1.56 -6.28
N ARG A 149 3.46 -0.35 -6.77
CA ARG A 149 4.34 0.83 -6.70
C ARG A 149 4.59 1.27 -5.27
N LEU A 150 3.55 1.30 -4.43
CA LEU A 150 3.69 1.59 -3.00
C LEU A 150 4.57 0.55 -2.30
N ALA A 151 4.43 -0.73 -2.65
CA ALA A 151 5.29 -1.80 -2.15
C ALA A 151 6.74 -1.58 -2.56
N ALA A 152 7.02 -1.16 -3.79
CA ALA A 152 8.37 -0.84 -4.27
C ALA A 152 8.97 0.40 -3.59
N ALA A 153 8.13 1.42 -3.33
CA ALA A 153 8.50 2.64 -2.62
C ALA A 153 8.64 2.48 -1.10
N THR A 154 8.32 1.29 -0.57
CA THR A 154 8.39 1.01 0.86
C THR A 154 9.85 0.96 1.33
N GLY A 155 10.14 1.72 2.38
CA GLY A 155 11.37 1.63 3.19
C GLY A 155 11.08 0.94 4.54
N ASP A 156 11.27 1.65 5.65
CA ASP A 156 11.19 1.04 6.98
C ASP A 156 9.81 0.56 7.44
N ARG A 157 8.73 1.19 6.95
CA ARG A 157 7.34 0.96 7.41
C ARG A 157 6.40 0.86 6.21
N SER A 158 5.42 -0.04 6.28
CA SER A 158 4.42 -0.18 5.22
C SER A 158 3.59 1.11 5.08
N PRO A 159 3.39 1.63 3.85
CA PRO A 159 2.63 2.85 3.62
C PRO A 159 1.15 2.72 3.96
N CYS A 160 0.57 1.51 3.89
CA CYS A 160 -0.81 1.23 4.27
C CYS A 160 -0.97 -0.28 4.56
N VAL A 161 -2.16 -0.71 4.95
CA VAL A 161 -2.49 -2.15 5.08
C VAL A 161 -3.15 -2.70 3.81
N ALA A 162 -3.93 -1.88 3.12
CA ALA A 162 -4.50 -2.23 1.82
C ALA A 162 -4.84 -1.00 0.99
N VAL A 163 -4.89 -1.21 -0.34
CA VAL A 163 -5.36 -0.24 -1.33
C VAL A 163 -6.69 -0.74 -1.90
N ILE A 164 -7.74 0.06 -1.78
CA ILE A 164 -9.07 -0.21 -2.32
C ILE A 164 -9.29 0.69 -3.53
N ALA A 165 -9.39 0.09 -4.71
CA ALA A 165 -9.52 0.84 -5.95
C ALA A 165 -10.13 -0.02 -7.08
N PRO A 166 -10.66 0.60 -8.14
CA PRO A 166 -11.04 -0.13 -9.35
C PRO A 166 -9.83 -0.83 -9.97
N ALA A 167 -10.01 -2.06 -10.46
CA ALA A 167 -9.01 -2.85 -11.18
C ALA A 167 -8.76 -2.28 -12.60
N SER A 168 -8.34 -1.03 -12.67
CA SER A 168 -8.11 -0.26 -13.91
C SER A 168 -6.98 0.73 -13.69
N ALA A 169 -6.20 0.96 -14.76
CA ALA A 169 -5.18 2.01 -14.82
C ALA A 169 -5.78 3.39 -15.10
N ARG A 170 -7.02 3.45 -15.61
CA ARG A 170 -7.73 4.70 -15.87
C ARG A 170 -8.82 4.94 -14.82
N PRO A 171 -8.87 6.13 -14.21
CA PRO A 171 -9.96 6.48 -13.30
C PRO A 171 -11.33 6.37 -13.98
N PRO A 172 -12.36 5.85 -13.29
CA PRO A 172 -13.72 5.86 -13.80
C PRO A 172 -14.28 7.29 -13.84
N PRO A 173 -15.36 7.54 -14.60
CA PRO A 173 -15.99 8.83 -14.61
C PRO A 173 -16.46 9.27 -13.21
N PRO A 174 -16.52 10.58 -12.91
CA PRO A 174 -16.78 11.09 -11.56
C PRO A 174 -18.10 10.63 -10.92
N ALA A 175 -19.18 10.53 -11.69
CA ALA A 175 -20.48 10.12 -11.16
C ALA A 175 -20.54 8.63 -10.76
N PRO A 176 -20.13 7.67 -11.65
CA PRO A 176 -19.90 6.28 -11.25
C PRO A 176 -19.01 6.12 -10.01
N TRP A 177 -17.90 6.86 -9.94
CA TRP A 177 -16.99 6.84 -8.80
C TRP A 177 -17.67 7.26 -7.49
N LEU A 178 -18.44 8.35 -7.52
CA LEU A 178 -19.20 8.81 -6.37
C LEU A 178 -20.24 7.78 -5.90
N ILE A 179 -20.96 7.14 -6.82
CA ILE A 179 -21.95 6.10 -6.46
C ILE A 179 -21.24 4.90 -5.84
N ALA A 180 -20.15 4.43 -6.44
CA ALA A 180 -19.37 3.30 -5.95
C ALA A 180 -18.85 3.54 -4.53
N THR A 181 -18.26 4.70 -4.28
CA THR A 181 -17.68 5.04 -2.98
C THR A 181 -18.74 5.27 -1.90
N ARG A 182 -19.90 5.84 -2.23
CA ARG A 182 -21.04 5.88 -1.31
C ARG A 182 -21.50 4.49 -0.88
N ARG A 183 -21.56 3.54 -1.82
CA ARG A 183 -21.90 2.14 -1.52
C ARG A 183 -20.84 1.49 -0.64
N LEU A 184 -19.57 1.64 -1.00
CA LEU A 184 -18.42 1.19 -0.20
C LEU A 184 -18.55 1.64 1.26
N TYR A 185 -18.70 2.94 1.49
CA TYR A 185 -18.74 3.46 2.86
C TYR A 185 -20.01 3.11 3.62
N ARG A 186 -21.16 2.99 2.93
CA ARG A 186 -22.39 2.48 3.56
C ARG A 186 -22.19 1.07 4.07
N SER A 187 -21.68 0.16 3.22
CA SER A 187 -21.44 -1.23 3.60
C SER A 187 -20.37 -1.30 4.70
N TRP A 188 -19.30 -0.51 4.57
CA TRP A 188 -18.19 -0.52 5.54
C TRP A 188 -18.68 -0.26 6.95
N ARG A 189 -19.60 0.69 7.13
CA ARG A 189 -20.19 0.96 8.45
C ARG A 189 -21.13 -0.13 8.95
N GLN A 190 -21.66 -0.97 8.07
CA GLN A 190 -22.46 -2.14 8.43
C GLN A 190 -21.57 -3.36 8.78
N GLY A 191 -20.24 -3.17 8.85
CA GLY A 191 -19.28 -4.20 9.25
C GLY A 191 -18.73 -5.04 8.11
N GLN A 192 -18.99 -4.69 6.84
CA GLN A 192 -18.42 -5.38 5.69
C GLN A 192 -17.94 -4.41 4.63
N PRO A 193 -16.82 -4.67 3.94
CA PRO A 193 -16.32 -3.76 2.92
C PRO A 193 -17.29 -3.60 1.73
N GLY A 194 -18.14 -4.57 1.42
CA GLY A 194 -19.17 -4.44 0.39
C GLY A 194 -18.63 -4.21 -1.02
N LEU A 195 -17.41 -4.69 -1.34
CA LEU A 195 -16.73 -4.44 -2.62
C LEU A 195 -17.58 -4.83 -3.83
N ALA A 196 -18.33 -5.94 -3.75
CA ALA A 196 -19.23 -6.37 -4.83
C ALA A 196 -20.33 -5.33 -5.10
N GLU A 197 -20.96 -4.78 -4.06
CA GLU A 197 -22.01 -3.76 -4.21
C GLU A 197 -21.42 -2.42 -4.71
N ALA A 198 -20.24 -2.06 -4.21
CA ALA A 198 -19.48 -0.90 -4.64
C ALA A 198 -18.98 -1.02 -6.10
N SER A 199 -18.82 -2.24 -6.61
CA SER A 199 -18.36 -2.50 -7.98
C SER A 199 -19.44 -2.32 -9.04
N ALA A 200 -20.72 -2.54 -8.70
CA ALA A 200 -21.81 -2.51 -9.68
C ALA A 200 -21.90 -1.21 -10.52
N PRO A 201 -21.68 0.01 -9.98
CA PRO A 201 -21.63 1.24 -10.78
C PRO A 201 -20.39 1.38 -11.66
N LEU A 202 -19.36 0.57 -11.45
CA LEU A 202 -18.06 0.64 -12.14
C LEU A 202 -17.92 -0.39 -13.27
N ALA A 203 -18.96 -1.21 -13.50
CA ALA A 203 -18.95 -2.26 -14.51
C ALA A 203 -18.46 -1.73 -15.87
N PRO A 204 -17.59 -2.48 -16.58
CA PRO A 204 -17.20 -3.87 -16.31
C PRO A 204 -16.07 -4.03 -15.28
N VAL A 205 -15.52 -2.94 -14.72
CA VAL A 205 -14.39 -2.99 -13.78
C VAL A 205 -14.89 -3.19 -12.35
N ALA A 206 -14.27 -4.11 -11.62
CA ALA A 206 -14.56 -4.32 -10.20
C ALA A 206 -13.61 -3.52 -9.30
N MET A 207 -14.12 -3.10 -8.14
CA MET A 207 -13.32 -2.59 -7.04
C MET A 207 -12.65 -3.77 -6.33
N GLN A 208 -11.35 -3.64 -6.05
CA GLN A 208 -10.54 -4.65 -5.38
C GLN A 208 -9.87 -4.06 -4.16
N ALA A 209 -9.63 -4.90 -3.15
CA ALA A 209 -8.76 -4.59 -2.02
C ALA A 209 -7.44 -5.34 -2.22
N GLN A 210 -6.38 -4.61 -2.54
CA GLN A 210 -5.03 -5.16 -2.71
C GLN A 210 -4.30 -5.12 -1.36
N SER A 211 -3.88 -6.29 -0.87
CA SER A 211 -3.21 -6.45 0.43
C SER A 211 -1.75 -6.00 0.36
N MET A 212 -1.36 -5.05 1.21
CA MET A 212 0.06 -4.65 1.31
C MET A 212 0.97 -5.75 1.86
N PRO A 213 0.56 -6.53 2.88
CA PRO A 213 1.29 -7.75 3.27
C PRO A 213 1.59 -8.67 2.08
N GLU A 214 0.62 -8.95 1.22
CA GLU A 214 0.82 -9.83 0.07
C GLU A 214 1.82 -9.23 -0.95
N GLN A 215 1.69 -7.93 -1.25
CA GLN A 215 2.59 -7.24 -2.18
C GLN A 215 4.04 -7.21 -1.65
N LEU A 216 4.23 -6.90 -0.36
CA LEU A 216 5.55 -6.86 0.26
C LEU A 216 6.15 -8.26 0.42
N HIS A 217 5.34 -9.28 0.68
CA HIS A 217 5.77 -10.67 0.68
C HIS A 217 6.23 -11.12 -0.72
N ALA A 218 5.46 -10.82 -1.77
CA ALA A 218 5.84 -11.14 -3.14
C ALA A 218 7.15 -10.46 -3.55
N ARG A 219 7.33 -9.18 -3.20
CA ARG A 219 8.59 -8.45 -3.39
C ARG A 219 9.75 -9.12 -2.64
N LEU A 220 9.55 -9.50 -1.37
CA LEU A 220 10.56 -10.18 -0.56
C LEU A 220 10.99 -11.51 -1.18
N ARG A 221 10.01 -12.36 -1.55
CA ARG A 221 10.25 -13.65 -2.21
C ARG A 221 11.07 -13.45 -3.48
N SER A 222 10.64 -12.54 -4.35
CA SER A 222 11.31 -12.26 -5.62
C SER A 222 12.75 -11.79 -5.42
N ALA A 223 12.99 -10.86 -4.48
CA ALA A 223 14.33 -10.38 -4.17
C ALA A 223 15.23 -11.47 -3.58
N LEU A 224 14.71 -12.29 -2.66
CA LEU A 224 15.47 -13.39 -2.04
C LEU A 224 15.89 -14.45 -3.06
N LEU A 225 14.97 -14.87 -3.94
CA LEU A 225 15.27 -15.84 -5.00
C LEU A 225 16.29 -15.25 -5.99
N ALA A 226 16.11 -14.00 -6.43
CA ALA A 226 17.06 -13.34 -7.33
C ALA A 226 18.46 -13.18 -6.73
N ALA A 227 18.57 -12.92 -5.43
CA ALA A 227 19.86 -12.75 -4.74
C ALA A 227 20.57 -14.09 -4.46
N THR A 228 19.85 -15.21 -4.44
CA THR A 228 20.37 -16.53 -4.08
C THR A 228 20.40 -17.52 -5.26
N GLY A 229 20.02 -17.08 -6.46
CA GLY A 229 20.02 -17.93 -7.65
C GLY A 229 21.41 -18.46 -8.02
N PRO A 230 21.52 -19.63 -8.67
CA PRO A 230 22.81 -20.22 -8.99
C PRO A 230 23.52 -19.49 -10.15
N GLY A 231 24.85 -19.28 -10.03
CA GLY A 231 25.71 -18.78 -11.12
C GLY A 231 25.40 -17.35 -11.58
N ARG A 232 25.48 -17.08 -12.90
CA ARG A 232 25.17 -15.75 -13.51
C ARG A 232 23.72 -15.26 -13.29
N ARG A 233 22.86 -16.07 -12.65
CA ARG A 233 21.49 -15.71 -12.28
C ARG A 233 21.39 -15.00 -10.93
N ALA A 234 22.39 -15.14 -10.06
CA ALA A 234 22.47 -14.31 -8.86
C ALA A 234 22.64 -12.85 -9.28
N ALA A 235 21.81 -11.96 -8.75
CA ALA A 235 22.11 -10.54 -8.82
C ALA A 235 23.47 -10.30 -8.12
N PRO A 236 24.44 -9.63 -8.76
CA PRO A 236 25.69 -9.28 -8.12
C PRO A 236 25.38 -8.35 -6.93
N GLY A 237 25.79 -8.72 -5.72
CA GLY A 237 25.66 -7.84 -4.55
C GLY A 237 25.43 -8.51 -3.19
N GLY A 238 25.19 -9.83 -3.16
CA GLY A 238 25.14 -10.60 -1.91
C GLY A 238 24.06 -10.13 -0.92
N PRO A 239 24.21 -10.45 0.37
CA PRO A 239 23.19 -10.20 1.39
C PRO A 239 22.95 -8.71 1.67
N ALA A 240 23.97 -7.85 1.57
CA ALA A 240 23.83 -6.40 1.72
C ALA A 240 22.96 -5.80 0.61
N ALA A 241 23.19 -6.20 -0.64
CA ALA A 241 22.37 -5.73 -1.77
C ALA A 241 20.92 -6.25 -1.70
N LEU A 242 20.71 -7.47 -1.20
CA LEU A 242 19.37 -7.99 -0.92
C LEU A 242 18.62 -7.07 0.06
N MET A 243 19.24 -6.73 1.20
CA MET A 243 18.60 -5.84 2.19
C MET A 243 18.35 -4.44 1.61
N ALA A 244 19.30 -3.89 0.87
CA ALA A 244 19.15 -2.60 0.19
C ALA A 244 17.99 -2.62 -0.84
N ALA A 245 17.87 -3.69 -1.63
CA ALA A 245 16.81 -3.86 -2.62
C ALA A 245 15.42 -3.97 -1.98
N LEU A 246 15.34 -4.38 -0.72
CA LEU A 246 14.11 -4.39 0.07
C LEU A 246 13.82 -3.04 0.74
N GLY A 247 14.73 -2.05 0.66
CA GLY A 247 14.58 -0.76 1.33
C GLY A 247 14.93 -0.80 2.83
N ALA A 248 15.64 -1.83 3.28
CA ALA A 248 16.14 -1.93 4.65
C ALA A 248 17.59 -1.47 4.75
N ASP A 249 18.02 -1.07 5.96
CA ASP A 249 19.43 -0.75 6.25
C ASP A 249 20.35 -1.90 5.86
N ALA A 250 21.20 -1.63 4.88
CA ALA A 250 22.22 -2.54 4.39
C ALA A 250 23.47 -2.46 5.26
N ASP A 251 23.89 -3.62 5.77
CA ASP A 251 25.15 -3.81 6.45
C ASP A 251 26.10 -4.51 5.46
N PRO A 252 27.19 -3.85 5.01
CA PRO A 252 28.13 -4.42 4.06
C PRO A 252 28.74 -5.74 4.51
N ASP A 253 28.87 -5.94 5.82
CA ASP A 253 29.50 -7.12 6.42
C ASP A 253 28.48 -8.20 6.82
N LEU A 254 27.20 -8.04 6.42
CA LEU A 254 26.14 -8.99 6.76
C LEU A 254 26.44 -10.39 6.18
N PRO A 255 26.60 -11.44 6.98
CA PRO A 255 26.75 -12.79 6.44
C PRO A 255 25.40 -13.37 6.02
N TRP A 256 25.40 -14.29 5.03
CA TRP A 256 24.19 -15.01 4.60
C TRP A 256 23.46 -15.69 5.77
N ALA A 257 24.19 -16.30 6.71
CA ALA A 257 23.62 -16.93 7.90
C ALA A 257 22.81 -15.97 8.79
N ALA A 258 23.05 -14.65 8.72
CA ALA A 258 22.30 -13.65 9.49
C ALA A 258 21.05 -13.12 8.76
N VAL A 259 20.96 -13.31 7.44
CA VAL A 259 19.84 -12.80 6.60
C VAL A 259 18.47 -13.23 7.13
N PRO A 260 18.22 -14.50 7.53
CA PRO A 260 16.88 -14.90 7.95
C PRO A 260 16.38 -14.17 9.20
N ARG A 261 17.26 -13.91 10.17
CA ARG A 261 16.91 -13.11 11.36
C ARG A 261 16.67 -11.63 10.99
N ARG A 262 17.45 -11.11 10.05
CA ARG A 262 17.31 -9.73 9.56
C ARG A 262 15.98 -9.54 8.82
N LEU A 263 15.58 -10.48 7.96
CA LEU A 263 14.29 -10.47 7.26
C LEU A 263 13.11 -10.53 8.23
N GLN A 264 13.17 -11.38 9.26
CA GLN A 264 12.12 -11.42 10.29
C GLN A 264 11.98 -10.07 11.01
N ARG A 265 13.10 -9.45 11.39
CA ARG A 265 13.09 -8.15 12.06
C ARG A 265 12.54 -7.05 11.14
N TYR A 266 12.97 -7.06 9.87
CA TYR A 266 12.49 -6.12 8.87
C TYR A 266 10.97 -6.23 8.66
N TRP A 267 10.45 -7.44 8.50
CA TRP A 267 9.01 -7.66 8.36
C TRP A 267 8.21 -7.17 9.57
N ARG A 268 8.69 -7.48 10.78
CA ARG A 268 8.06 -6.99 12.02
C ARG A 268 8.09 -5.46 12.10
N ALA A 269 9.14 -4.81 11.60
CA ALA A 269 9.18 -3.37 11.49
C ALA A 269 8.17 -2.85 10.46
N LEU A 270 8.10 -3.44 9.26
CA LEU A 270 7.15 -3.04 8.21
C LEU A 270 5.72 -2.92 8.73
N PHE A 271 5.30 -3.89 9.55
CA PHE A 271 3.95 -3.97 10.12
C PHE A 271 3.85 -3.56 11.59
N MET A 272 4.85 -2.84 12.10
CA MET A 272 4.85 -2.20 13.42
C MET A 272 4.65 -3.16 14.59
N ALA A 273 5.02 -4.44 14.44
CA ALA A 273 4.95 -5.42 15.52
C ALA A 273 5.94 -5.12 16.66
N ASP A 274 7.02 -4.39 16.38
CA ASP A 274 7.97 -3.86 17.35
C ASP A 274 7.37 -2.74 18.24
N LEU A 275 6.39 -1.99 17.73
CA LEU A 275 5.73 -0.89 18.45
C LEU A 275 4.35 -1.29 19.01
N HIS A 276 3.68 -2.23 18.35
CA HIS A 276 2.35 -2.70 18.67
C HIS A 276 2.33 -4.23 18.62
N PRO A 277 2.65 -4.92 19.73
CA PRO A 277 2.77 -6.38 19.75
C PRO A 277 1.52 -7.14 19.27
N GLY A 278 0.33 -6.53 19.37
CA GLY A 278 -0.91 -7.07 18.82
C GLY A 278 -0.86 -7.31 17.30
N ASN A 279 -0.03 -6.56 16.57
CA ASN A 279 0.18 -6.73 15.13
C ASN A 279 0.93 -8.03 14.79
N LEU A 280 1.56 -8.71 15.75
CA LEU A 280 2.13 -10.05 15.51
C LEU A 280 1.03 -11.05 15.14
N ARG A 281 -0.15 -10.98 15.77
CA ARG A 281 -1.26 -11.88 15.43
C ARG A 281 -1.79 -11.62 14.02
N ARG A 282 -1.80 -10.34 13.62
CA ARG A 282 -2.38 -9.86 12.36
C ARG A 282 -1.46 -10.06 11.16
N PHE A 283 -0.14 -10.05 11.34
CA PHE A 283 0.81 -9.96 10.23
C PHE A 283 2.05 -10.86 10.38
N ASP A 284 2.33 -11.50 11.53
CA ASP A 284 3.57 -12.26 11.68
C ASP A 284 3.53 -13.54 10.84
N ILE A 285 4.65 -13.80 10.19
CA ILE A 285 4.94 -15.02 9.43
C ILE A 285 6.37 -15.46 9.74
N ASP A 286 6.64 -16.76 9.68
CA ASP A 286 7.97 -17.31 9.97
C ASP A 286 8.93 -17.17 8.78
N LEU A 287 9.27 -15.92 8.45
CA LEU A 287 10.24 -15.60 7.39
C LEU A 287 11.63 -16.13 7.72
N LYS A 288 11.98 -16.22 9.00
CA LYS A 288 13.28 -16.75 9.42
C LYS A 288 13.45 -18.20 8.96
N SER A 289 12.54 -19.10 9.32
CA SER A 289 12.69 -20.50 8.91
C SER A 289 12.58 -20.66 7.40
N ALA A 290 11.70 -19.87 6.77
CA ALA A 290 11.48 -19.93 5.34
C ALA A 290 12.71 -19.48 4.52
N ALA A 291 13.32 -18.35 4.88
CA ALA A 291 14.55 -17.88 4.25
C ALA A 291 15.73 -18.82 4.53
N TRP A 292 15.82 -19.40 5.73
CA TRP A 292 16.86 -20.38 6.06
C TRP A 292 16.83 -21.60 5.13
N ARG A 293 15.65 -22.14 4.83
CA ARG A 293 15.49 -23.27 3.90
C ARG A 293 15.99 -22.93 2.50
N ILE A 294 15.70 -21.73 2.00
CA ILE A 294 16.19 -21.27 0.69
C ILE A 294 17.72 -21.18 0.71
N LEU A 295 18.31 -20.60 1.76
CA LEU A 295 19.77 -20.50 1.85
C LEU A 295 20.47 -21.87 1.92
N GLN A 296 19.92 -22.82 2.68
CA GLN A 296 20.44 -24.19 2.75
C GLN A 296 20.37 -24.90 1.40
N ALA A 297 19.23 -24.78 0.70
CA ALA A 297 19.07 -25.35 -0.64
C ALA A 297 20.08 -24.79 -1.66
N ARG A 298 20.63 -23.61 -1.38
CA ARG A 298 21.64 -22.92 -2.20
C ARG A 298 23.07 -23.06 -1.69
N GLY A 299 23.30 -23.77 -0.58
CA GLY A 299 24.63 -23.94 0.03
C GLY A 299 25.21 -22.65 0.63
N LEU A 300 24.35 -21.69 1.01
CA LEU A 300 24.73 -20.39 1.59
C LEU A 300 24.62 -20.36 3.12
N ALA A 301 24.05 -21.41 3.73
CA ALA A 301 23.83 -21.57 5.17
C ALA A 301 23.95 -23.04 5.60
#